data_AF-A0A2X2VJ78-F1
#
_entry.id   AF-A0A2X2VJ78-F1
#
_cell.length_a   1.000
_cell.length_b   1.000
_cell.length_c   1.000
_cell.angle_alpha   90.00
_cell.angle_beta   90.00
_cell.angle_gamma   90.00
#
_symmetry.space_group_name_H-M   'P 1'
#
loop_
_entity.id
_entity.type
_entity.pdbx_description
1 polymer ?
#
loop_
_entity_poly.entity_id
_entity_poly.type
_entity_poly.pdbx_seq_one_letter_code
_entity_poly.pdbx_strand_id
1 'polypeptide(L)'
;MASRAIQHAIEGAEDNRELGVNDLKALALNEKDVVVGIAASGRTPYVIAGLEYARTLGCRTVGISCNPGSARSKGRRSLPSRPLSAPKW
;
A
#
# COMPACT_ATOMS: atom_id res chain seq x y z
N MET A 1 -10.37 -6.56 12.75
CA MET A 1 -9.53 -5.36 12.85
C MET A 1 -10.15 -4.17 12.11
N ALA A 2 -10.53 -4.31 10.82
CA ALA A 2 -11.07 -3.22 9.99
C ALA A 2 -12.27 -2.42 10.57
N SER A 3 -13.17 -3.04 11.36
CA SER A 3 -14.35 -2.35 11.92
C SER A 3 -14.02 -1.37 13.06
N ARG A 4 -12.89 -1.55 13.76
CA ARG A 4 -12.55 -0.74 14.94
C ARG A 4 -11.98 0.63 14.56
N ALA A 5 -11.27 0.72 13.45
CA ALA A 5 -10.68 1.95 12.94
C ALA A 5 -11.73 2.98 12.45
N ILE A 6 -12.91 2.52 12.04
CA ILE A 6 -14.02 3.38 11.62
C ILE A 6 -14.68 4.06 12.84
N GLN A 7 -14.63 3.43 14.02
CA GLN A 7 -15.24 3.93 15.24
C GLN A 7 -14.24 4.60 16.20
N HIS A 8 -12.98 4.20 16.16
CA HIS A 8 -11.90 4.72 17.00
C HIS A 8 -10.60 4.78 16.20
N ALA A 9 -10.01 5.97 16.11
CA ALA A 9 -8.66 6.11 15.59
C ALA A 9 -7.72 5.20 16.40
N ILE A 10 -7.03 4.28 15.72
CA ILE A 10 -5.98 3.47 16.34
C ILE A 10 -4.72 4.33 16.34
N GLU A 11 -4.40 4.94 17.48
CA GLU A 11 -3.18 5.75 17.63
C GLU A 11 -1.94 4.94 17.22
N GLY A 12 -1.11 5.54 16.37
CA GLY A 12 0.15 4.94 15.89
C GLY A 12 0.01 3.86 14.82
N ALA A 13 -1.21 3.50 14.37
CA ALA A 13 -1.37 2.57 13.26
C ALA A 13 -0.71 3.09 11.98
N GLU A 14 -0.77 4.40 11.75
CA GLU A 14 -0.23 5.07 10.55
C GLU A 14 1.28 4.86 10.37
N ASP A 15 2.03 4.79 11.48
CA ASP A 15 3.49 4.64 11.48
C ASP A 15 3.95 3.17 11.47
N ASN A 16 3.03 2.23 11.64
CA ASN A 16 3.36 0.82 11.76
C ASN A 16 3.24 0.09 10.42
N ARG A 17 4.41 -0.21 9.83
CA ARG A 17 4.50 -0.98 8.57
C ARG A 17 4.00 -2.40 8.71
N GLU A 18 4.31 -3.08 9.81
CA GLU A 18 3.96 -4.49 10.02
C GLU A 18 2.45 -4.68 10.15
N LEU A 19 1.77 -3.75 10.82
CA LEU A 19 0.30 -3.78 10.91
C LEU A 19 -0.33 -3.71 9.52
N GLY A 20 0.15 -2.84 8.62
CA GLY A 20 -0.37 -2.75 7.26
C GLY A 20 -0.21 -4.03 6.46
N VAL A 21 0.88 -4.76 6.66
CA VAL A 21 1.10 -6.06 6.02
C VAL A 21 0.22 -7.15 6.64
N ASN A 22 0.15 -7.21 7.97
CA ASN A 22 -0.61 -8.25 8.68
C ASN A 22 -2.11 -8.15 8.41
N ASP A 23 -2.66 -6.93 8.32
CA ASP A 23 -4.06 -6.73 7.97
C ASP A 23 -4.36 -7.21 6.55
N LEU A 24 -3.46 -7.01 5.58
CA LEU A 24 -3.64 -7.55 4.22
C LEU A 24 -3.41 -9.06 4.14
N LYS A 25 -2.48 -9.63 4.94
CA LYS A 25 -2.31 -11.08 5.05
C LYS A 25 -3.59 -11.78 5.52
N ALA A 26 -4.28 -11.17 6.48
CA ALA A 26 -5.54 -11.70 7.00
C ALA A 26 -6.67 -11.74 5.96
N LEU A 27 -6.55 -10.98 4.86
CA LEU A 27 -7.54 -10.91 3.78
C LEU A 27 -7.28 -11.93 2.66
N ALA A 28 -6.20 -12.71 2.72
CA ALA A 28 -5.86 -13.76 1.74
C ALA A 28 -5.94 -13.28 0.28
N LEU A 29 -5.33 -12.13 0.00
CA LEU A 29 -5.31 -11.50 -1.32
C LEU A 29 -4.62 -12.38 -2.39
N ASN A 30 -5.06 -12.23 -3.63
CA ASN A 30 -4.46 -12.86 -4.81
C ASN A 30 -4.27 -11.85 -5.96
N GLU A 31 -3.66 -12.29 -7.05
CA GLU A 31 -3.29 -11.46 -8.19
C GLU A 31 -4.47 -10.81 -8.94
N LYS A 32 -5.71 -11.30 -8.71
CA LYS A 32 -6.92 -10.73 -9.30
C LYS A 32 -7.44 -9.54 -8.49
N ASP A 33 -6.93 -9.32 -7.30
CA ASP A 33 -7.35 -8.24 -6.41
C ASP A 33 -6.64 -6.91 -6.73
N VAL A 34 -7.31 -5.82 -6.37
CA VAL A 34 -6.79 -4.47 -6.47
C VAL A 34 -6.72 -3.88 -5.06
N VAL A 35 -5.53 -3.44 -4.65
CA VAL A 35 -5.33 -2.76 -3.38
C VAL A 35 -5.19 -1.25 -3.62
N VAL A 36 -6.06 -0.47 -2.99
CA VAL A 36 -6.05 1.00 -3.08
C VAL A 36 -5.63 1.56 -1.73
N GLY A 37 -4.47 2.22 -1.70
CA GLY A 37 -3.94 2.86 -0.51
C GLY A 37 -4.22 4.36 -0.52
N ILE A 38 -4.86 4.86 0.53
CA ILE A 38 -5.21 6.28 0.66
C ILE A 38 -4.38 6.87 1.79
N ALA A 39 -3.55 7.86 1.47
CA ALA A 39 -2.73 8.57 2.44
C ALA A 39 -2.60 10.04 2.03
N ALA A 40 -3.20 10.96 2.78
CA ALA A 40 -3.17 12.40 2.46
C ALA A 40 -1.73 12.91 2.26
N SER A 41 -0.79 12.45 3.10
CA SER A 41 0.63 12.82 3.06
C SER A 41 1.44 12.11 1.95
N GLY A 42 0.93 11.01 1.38
CA GLY A 42 1.64 10.13 0.45
C GLY A 42 2.84 9.38 1.07
N ARG A 43 3.07 9.52 2.39
CA ARG A 43 4.24 8.97 3.09
C ARG A 43 3.89 8.10 4.31
N THR A 44 2.61 7.84 4.56
CA THR A 44 2.13 7.03 5.69
C THR A 44 2.69 5.59 5.60
N PRO A 45 3.59 5.19 6.52
CA PRO A 45 4.28 3.90 6.48
C PRO A 45 3.36 2.68 6.35
N TYR A 46 2.23 2.68 7.07
CA TYR A 46 1.21 1.63 7.00
C TYR A 46 0.71 1.38 5.57
N VAL A 47 0.28 2.45 4.89
CA VAL A 47 -0.28 2.39 3.54
C VAL A 47 0.77 1.96 2.52
N ILE A 48 2.00 2.45 2.67
CA ILE A 48 3.12 2.07 1.80
C ILE A 48 3.44 0.59 1.94
N ALA A 49 3.59 0.10 3.18
CA ALA A 49 3.94 -1.29 3.44
C ALA A 49 2.84 -2.25 2.94
N GLY A 50 1.57 -1.87 3.11
CA GLY A 50 0.45 -2.63 2.55
C GLY A 50 0.50 -2.72 1.02
N LEU A 51 0.72 -1.59 0.33
CA LEU A 51 0.82 -1.57 -1.14
C LEU A 51 2.06 -2.34 -1.65
N GLU A 52 3.19 -2.26 -0.96
CA GLU A 52 4.37 -3.06 -1.29
C GLU A 52 4.08 -4.56 -1.14
N TYR A 53 3.48 -4.98 -0.03
CA TYR A 53 3.10 -6.37 0.20
C TYR A 53 2.12 -6.89 -0.86
N ALA A 54 1.07 -6.14 -1.16
CA ALA A 54 0.11 -6.50 -2.21
C ALA A 54 0.80 -6.71 -3.58
N ARG A 55 1.81 -5.89 -3.90
CA ARG A 55 2.59 -6.07 -5.12
C ARG A 55 3.42 -7.36 -5.12
N THR A 56 3.94 -7.79 -3.97
CA THR A 56 4.66 -9.07 -3.86
C THR A 56 3.75 -10.28 -4.15
N LEU A 57 2.44 -10.15 -3.91
CA LEU A 57 1.44 -11.15 -4.24
C LEU A 57 0.95 -11.09 -5.70
N GLY A 58 1.40 -10.10 -6.48
CA GLY A 58 0.96 -9.89 -7.85
C GLY A 58 -0.34 -9.07 -7.98
N CYS A 59 -0.88 -8.54 -6.88
CA CYS A 59 -2.05 -7.67 -6.92
C CYS A 59 -1.76 -6.38 -7.69
N ARG A 60 -2.81 -5.81 -8.30
CA ARG A 60 -2.73 -4.43 -8.81
C ARG A 60 -2.79 -3.47 -7.64
N THR A 61 -2.03 -2.38 -7.71
CA THR A 61 -1.93 -1.41 -6.60
C THR A 61 -2.17 0.01 -7.09
N VAL A 62 -2.91 0.80 -6.31
CA VAL A 62 -3.20 2.21 -6.57
C VAL A 62 -2.92 3.03 -5.31
N GLY A 63 -2.27 4.19 -5.44
CA GLY A 63 -2.04 5.12 -4.34
C GLY A 63 -2.75 6.45 -4.58
N ILE A 64 -3.45 6.95 -3.57
CA ILE A 64 -4.13 8.25 -3.59
C ILE A 64 -3.54 9.13 -2.49
N SER A 65 -3.10 10.34 -2.85
CA SER A 65 -2.54 11.33 -1.92
C SER A 65 -2.96 12.76 -2.27
N CYS A 66 -3.13 13.61 -1.26
CA CYS A 66 -3.55 15.00 -1.43
C CYS A 66 -2.38 15.99 -1.54
N ASN A 67 -1.13 15.52 -1.50
CA ASN A 67 0.06 16.35 -1.66
C ASN A 67 0.57 16.26 -3.11
N PRO A 68 0.31 17.26 -3.98
CA PRO A 68 0.83 17.29 -5.34
C PRO A 68 2.34 17.53 -5.29
N GLY A 69 3.11 16.44 -5.25
CA GLY A 69 4.56 16.48 -5.09
C GLY A 69 5.12 15.52 -4.04
N SER A 70 4.29 14.75 -3.33
CA SER A 70 4.80 13.68 -2.45
C SER A 70 5.35 12.51 -3.26
N ALA A 71 6.58 12.63 -3.78
CA ALA A 71 7.50 11.62 -4.32
C ALA A 71 6.99 10.50 -5.26
N ARG A 72 5.68 10.36 -5.55
CA ARG A 72 5.08 9.12 -6.06
C ARG A 72 3.96 9.29 -7.09
N SER A 73 3.81 10.47 -7.70
CA SER A 73 2.75 10.73 -8.71
C SER A 73 3.06 10.21 -10.12
N LYS A 74 4.09 9.37 -10.33
CA LYS A 74 4.35 8.77 -11.64
C LYS A 74 3.77 7.37 -11.70
N GLY A 75 2.53 7.28 -12.18
CA GLY A 75 1.88 6.02 -12.52
C GLY A 75 2.70 5.27 -13.57
N ARG A 76 3.47 4.26 -13.14
CA ARG A 76 4.12 3.34 -14.05
C ARG A 76 3.11 2.26 -14.44
N ARG A 77 2.61 2.35 -15.67
CA ARG A 77 2.00 1.22 -16.37
C ARG A 77 3.14 0.32 -16.84
N SER A 78 3.24 -0.90 -16.36
CA SER A 78 4.04 -1.93 -17.04
C SER A 78 3.51 -3.34 -16.77
N LEU A 79 3.09 -3.98 -17.86
CA LEU A 79 2.94 -5.42 -18.06
C LEU A 79 4.30 -6.15 -17.86
N PRO A 80 4.33 -7.49 -17.80
CA PRO A 80 5.35 -8.23 -17.05
C PRO A 80 6.57 -8.59 -17.89
N SER A 81 7.77 -8.62 -17.26
CA SER A 81 8.78 -9.66 -17.46
C SER A 81 10.07 -9.39 -16.66
N ARG A 82 10.23 -10.07 -15.51
CA ARG A 82 11.53 -10.44 -14.87
C ARG A 82 12.57 -9.31 -14.65
N PRO A 83 13.73 -9.68 -14.10
CA PRO A 83 14.07 -9.53 -12.68
C PRO A 83 14.42 -8.09 -12.31
N LEU A 84 13.72 -7.51 -11.32
CA LEU A 84 14.03 -6.20 -10.78
C LEU A 84 15.28 -6.29 -9.89
N SER A 85 16.44 -5.99 -10.50
CA SER A 85 17.50 -5.27 -9.78
C SER A 85 16.83 -4.14 -9.02
N ALA A 86 16.94 -4.17 -7.69
CA ALA A 86 16.24 -3.25 -6.80
C ALA A 86 16.46 -1.79 -7.25
N PRO A 87 15.43 -1.07 -7.74
CA PRO A 87 15.62 0.30 -8.13
C PRO A 87 14.94 1.24 -7.15
N LYS A 88 15.73 2.27 -6.84
CA LYS A 88 15.35 3.58 -6.31
C LYS A 88 14.08 4.09 -7.03
N TRP A 89 13.12 4.50 -6.21
CA TRP A 89 11.77 4.96 -6.56
C TRP A 89 11.77 6.12 -7.56
#